data_AF-A0A397FC21-F1
#
_entry.id   AF-A0A397FC21-F1
#
_cell.length_a   1.000
_cell.length_b   1.000
_cell.length_c   1.000
_cell.angle_alpha   90.00
_cell.angle_beta   90.00
_cell.angle_gamma   90.00
#
_symmetry.space_group_name_H-M   'P 1'
#
loop_
_entity.id
_entity.type
_entity.pdbx_description
1 polymer ?
#
loop_
_entity_poly.entity_id
_entity_poly.type
_entity_poly.pdbx_seq_one_letter_code
_entity_poly.pdbx_strand_id
1 'polypeptide(L)'
;MFSCHLPSKQDLLVIVHLVCCVCGIGSLSMPYIFAQAGPTYSTVAFVLNCFFNTYATVALSHCFLKLRHVPHIHTYTDLAVHLWGRKGSFIVQATQLTSCFLLPVAFLVLGGATLLPAIFDGAIGMSTTLWIVVMAVILLPIIYIRVLHEAYIVLISGAAATFVADVLATVDAYVAHGDELYEPTDNVGFTNVLDTFGSFALAYGAALIVPQLQHHHPQPEKMPTALVYGMLLISGFYVTLGALGYAHFGCASPNNLLLAMSHTTSRRRVAYASMFLHISMAFAVLLNPF
;
A
#
# COMPACT_ATOMS: atom_id res chain seq x y z
N MET A 1 21.13 -16.43 -9.81
CA MET A 1 20.40 -17.63 -10.31
C MET A 1 19.21 -17.82 -9.38
N PHE A 2 18.00 -17.53 -9.83
CA PHE A 2 16.79 -17.66 -9.01
C PHE A 2 16.51 -19.16 -8.80
N SER A 3 16.77 -19.68 -7.60
CA SER A 3 16.34 -21.04 -7.25
C SER A 3 14.90 -20.95 -6.75
N CYS A 4 13.97 -21.41 -7.59
CA CYS A 4 12.53 -21.38 -7.31
C CYS A 4 12.22 -22.47 -6.28
N HIS A 5 12.03 -22.08 -5.02
CA HIS A 5 11.65 -22.98 -3.93
C HIS A 5 10.24 -22.64 -3.44
N LEU A 6 9.48 -23.66 -3.07
CA LEU A 6 8.17 -23.47 -2.44
C LEU A 6 8.32 -22.61 -1.17
N PRO A 7 7.48 -21.58 -0.99
CA PRO A 7 7.57 -20.69 0.17
C PRO A 7 7.32 -21.47 1.47
N SER A 8 8.21 -21.30 2.42
CA SER A 8 8.03 -21.79 3.79
C SER A 8 7.01 -20.94 4.55
N LYS A 9 6.64 -21.37 5.76
CA LYS A 9 5.74 -20.59 6.63
C LYS A 9 6.29 -19.19 6.95
N GLN A 10 7.62 -19.04 7.05
CA GLN A 10 8.26 -17.77 7.34
C GLN A 10 8.26 -16.85 6.11
N ASP A 11 8.47 -17.42 4.92
CA ASP A 11 8.35 -16.68 3.66
C ASP A 11 6.92 -16.17 3.46
N LEU A 12 5.91 -16.96 3.86
CA LEU A 12 4.51 -16.54 3.82
C LEU A 12 4.22 -15.35 4.75
N LEU A 13 4.82 -15.32 5.95
CA LEU A 13 4.67 -14.18 6.87
C LEU A 13 5.29 -12.90 6.28
N VAL A 14 6.44 -13.00 5.61
CA VAL A 14 7.04 -11.88 4.87
C VAL A 14 6.10 -11.38 3.78
N ILE A 15 5.51 -12.29 3.00
CA ILE A 15 4.56 -11.96 1.93
C ILE A 15 3.34 -11.25 2.52
N VAL A 16 2.78 -11.74 3.62
CA VAL A 16 1.63 -11.11 4.30
C VAL A 16 2.01 -9.72 4.82
N HIS A 17 3.21 -9.55 5.39
CA HIS A 17 3.69 -8.25 5.85
C HIS A 17 3.81 -7.27 4.67
N LEU A 18 4.42 -7.67 3.55
CA LEU A 18 4.48 -6.86 2.33
C LEU A 18 3.08 -6.45 1.87
N VAL A 19 2.14 -7.40 1.78
CA VAL A 19 0.76 -7.11 1.41
C VAL A 19 0.11 -6.14 2.39
N CYS A 20 0.28 -6.32 3.71
CA CYS A 20 -0.29 -5.43 4.72
C CYS A 20 0.25 -4.00 4.64
N CYS A 21 1.49 -3.79 4.21
CA CYS A 21 2.09 -2.46 4.15
C CYS A 21 1.89 -1.77 2.80
N VAL A 22 1.82 -2.56 1.72
CA VAL A 22 1.76 -2.06 0.35
C VAL A 22 0.31 -2.03 -0.17
N CYS A 23 -0.50 -3.07 0.10
CA CYS A 23 -1.92 -3.06 -0.24
C CYS A 23 -2.72 -2.28 0.82
N GLY A 24 -3.40 -1.21 0.39
CA GLY A 24 -4.10 -0.27 1.26
C GLY A 24 -4.72 0.87 0.46
N ILE A 25 -4.29 2.12 0.71
CA ILE A 25 -4.71 3.26 -0.13
C ILE A 25 -4.39 3.01 -1.61
N GLY A 26 -3.22 2.42 -1.89
CA GLY A 26 -2.80 2.09 -3.24
C GLY A 26 -3.85 1.27 -3.99
N SER A 27 -4.34 0.18 -3.40
CA SER A 27 -5.32 -0.72 -4.03
C SER A 27 -6.66 -0.03 -4.30
N LEU A 28 -7.17 0.76 -3.35
CA LEU A 28 -8.42 1.52 -3.50
C LEU A 28 -8.38 2.55 -4.63
N SER A 29 -7.20 3.08 -4.93
CA SER A 29 -7.00 4.08 -5.99
C SER A 29 -6.71 3.47 -7.37
N MET A 30 -6.50 2.15 -7.46
CA MET A 30 -6.12 1.49 -8.73
C MET A 30 -7.06 1.80 -9.90
N PRO A 31 -8.40 1.76 -9.76
CA PRO A 31 -9.31 2.11 -10.85
C PRO A 31 -9.01 3.49 -11.44
N TYR A 32 -8.84 4.49 -10.56
CA TYR A 32 -8.51 5.85 -10.95
C TYR A 32 -7.12 6.00 -11.56
N ILE A 33 -6.10 5.34 -10.99
CA ILE A 33 -4.75 5.36 -11.57
C ILE A 33 -4.79 4.81 -13.00
N PHE A 34 -5.53 3.73 -13.26
CA PHE A 34 -5.70 3.23 -14.62
C PHE A 34 -6.48 4.19 -15.52
N ALA A 35 -7.50 4.87 -14.98
CA ALA A 35 -8.30 5.84 -15.72
C ALA A 35 -7.54 7.09 -16.14
N GLN A 36 -6.58 7.57 -15.34
CA GLN A 36 -5.86 8.81 -15.61
C GLN A 36 -5.13 8.82 -16.96
N ALA A 37 -4.38 7.75 -17.27
CA ALA A 37 -3.67 7.63 -18.55
C ALA A 37 -4.32 6.62 -19.51
N GLY A 38 -5.53 6.15 -19.20
CA GLY A 38 -6.22 5.12 -19.97
C GLY A 38 -5.52 3.75 -19.93
N PRO A 39 -6.13 2.71 -20.53
CA PRO A 39 -5.73 1.34 -20.31
C PRO A 39 -4.34 1.04 -20.87
N THR A 40 -3.99 1.62 -22.04
CA THR A 40 -2.72 1.34 -22.72
C THR A 40 -1.53 1.91 -21.94
N TYR A 41 -1.50 3.21 -21.70
CA TYR A 41 -0.37 3.86 -21.03
C TYR A 41 -0.28 3.45 -19.56
N SER A 42 -1.42 3.31 -18.87
CA SER A 42 -1.45 2.81 -17.49
C SER A 42 -0.95 1.37 -17.39
N THR A 43 -1.26 0.49 -18.35
CA THR A 43 -0.71 -0.88 -18.36
C THR A 43 0.80 -0.89 -18.57
N VAL A 44 1.32 -0.07 -19.48
CA VAL A 44 2.77 0.07 -19.69
C VAL A 44 3.44 0.60 -18.41
N ALA A 45 2.90 1.66 -17.81
CA ALA A 45 3.40 2.24 -16.57
C ALA A 45 3.34 1.24 -15.41
N PHE A 46 2.28 0.43 -15.33
CA PHE A 46 2.09 -0.61 -14.33
C PHE A 46 3.14 -1.73 -14.48
N VAL A 47 3.36 -2.25 -15.68
CA VAL A 47 4.35 -3.30 -15.94
C VAL A 47 5.77 -2.81 -15.63
N LEU A 48 6.10 -1.58 -16.04
CA LEU A 48 7.39 -0.96 -15.70
C LEU A 48 7.56 -0.79 -14.20
N ASN A 49 6.54 -0.28 -13.49
CA ASN A 49 6.61 -0.13 -12.03
C ASN A 49 6.69 -1.47 -11.32
N CYS A 50 5.94 -2.48 -11.75
CA CYS A 50 6.04 -3.85 -11.24
C CYS A 50 7.48 -4.36 -11.38
N PHE A 51 8.07 -4.23 -12.57
CA PHE A 51 9.44 -4.68 -12.84
C PHE A 51 10.48 -3.91 -12.00
N PHE A 52 10.47 -2.57 -12.06
CA PHE A 52 11.46 -1.74 -11.37
C PHE A 52 11.38 -1.86 -9.85
N ASN A 53 10.16 -1.83 -9.27
CA ASN A 53 10.02 -1.94 -7.82
C ASN A 53 10.34 -3.35 -7.32
N THR A 54 9.97 -4.41 -8.06
CA THR A 54 10.37 -5.78 -7.72
C THR A 54 11.89 -5.93 -7.78
N TYR A 55 12.52 -5.45 -8.85
CA TYR A 55 13.97 -5.48 -8.99
C TYR A 55 14.67 -4.70 -7.87
N ALA A 56 14.24 -3.46 -7.59
CA ALA A 56 14.85 -2.63 -6.55
C ALA A 56 14.72 -3.26 -5.16
N THR A 57 13.55 -3.82 -4.84
CA THR A 57 13.27 -4.52 -3.58
C THR A 57 14.17 -5.76 -3.41
N VAL A 58 14.31 -6.56 -4.47
CA VAL A 58 15.18 -7.75 -4.48
C VAL A 58 16.67 -7.38 -4.44
N ALA A 59 17.08 -6.35 -5.18
CA ALA A 59 18.45 -5.85 -5.18
C ALA A 59 18.85 -5.35 -3.79
N LEU A 60 17.96 -4.62 -3.10
CA LEU A 60 18.16 -4.17 -1.73
C LEU A 60 18.37 -5.36 -0.77
N SER A 61 17.54 -6.39 -0.88
CA SER A 61 17.70 -7.64 -0.10
C SER A 61 19.05 -8.31 -0.37
N HIS A 62 19.48 -8.40 -1.63
CA HIS A 62 20.80 -8.93 -1.98
C HIS A 62 21.96 -8.10 -1.40
N CYS A 63 21.83 -6.77 -1.34
CA CYS A 63 22.83 -5.92 -0.70
C CYS A 63 22.98 -6.26 0.79
N PHE A 64 21.87 -6.37 1.52
CA PHE A 64 21.89 -6.78 2.93
C PHE A 64 22.44 -8.19 3.12
N LEU A 65 22.13 -9.13 2.23
CA LEU A 65 22.68 -10.48 2.29
C LEU A 65 24.20 -10.50 2.13
N LYS A 66 24.72 -9.76 1.15
CA LYS A 66 26.16 -9.70 0.88
C LYS A 66 26.93 -9.06 2.04
N LEU A 67 26.31 -8.09 2.72
CA LEU A 67 26.91 -7.34 3.80
C LEU A 67 26.50 -7.82 5.20
N ARG A 68 25.81 -8.97 5.31
CA ARG A 68 25.30 -9.51 6.58
C ARG A 68 26.37 -9.73 7.65
N HIS A 69 27.61 -9.97 7.24
CA HIS A 69 28.75 -10.18 8.14
C HIS A 69 29.24 -8.88 8.80
N VAL A 70 28.78 -7.71 8.33
CA VAL A 70 29.18 -6.40 8.82
C VAL A 70 28.21 -5.94 9.92
N PRO A 71 28.65 -5.83 11.18
CA PRO A 71 27.75 -5.69 12.34
C PRO A 71 27.14 -4.29 12.52
N HIS A 72 27.48 -3.30 11.69
CA HIS A 72 26.93 -1.95 11.78
C HIS A 72 25.91 -1.63 10.68
N ILE A 73 25.57 -2.59 9.82
CA ILE A 73 24.65 -2.37 8.69
C ILE A 73 23.32 -3.04 9.01
N HIS A 74 22.39 -2.27 9.56
CA HIS A 74 21.04 -2.74 9.90
C HIS A 74 19.96 -2.01 9.12
N THR A 75 20.12 -0.70 8.97
CA THR A 75 19.12 0.15 8.30
C THR A 75 19.50 0.42 6.85
N TYR A 76 18.53 0.89 6.06
CA TYR A 76 18.81 1.35 4.69
C TYR A 76 19.77 2.55 4.68
N THR A 77 19.70 3.39 5.71
CA THR A 77 20.63 4.53 5.89
C THR A 77 22.06 4.06 6.16
N ASP A 78 22.26 3.04 7.00
CA ASP A 78 23.60 2.48 7.26
C ASP A 78 24.22 1.90 5.99
N LEU A 79 23.40 1.18 5.21
CA LEU A 79 23.80 0.67 3.90
C LEU A 79 24.23 1.81 2.96
N ALA A 80 23.48 2.91 2.95
CA ALA A 80 23.81 4.08 2.13
C ALA A 80 25.09 4.79 2.58
N VAL A 81 25.33 4.88 3.89
CA VAL A 81 26.60 5.39 4.45
C VAL A 81 27.76 4.49 4.02
N HIS A 82 27.59 3.17 4.09
CA HIS A 82 28.64 2.24 3.74
C HIS A 82 29.01 2.31 2.25
N LEU A 83 28.02 2.46 1.36
CA LEU A 83 28.24 2.47 -0.10
C LEU A 83 28.63 3.83 -0.67
N TRP A 84 28.04 4.92 -0.16
CA TRP A 84 28.18 6.26 -0.76
C TRP A 84 28.51 7.35 0.27
N GLY A 85 28.86 6.96 1.50
CA GLY A 85 29.22 7.87 2.58
C GLY A 85 28.06 8.78 2.98
N ARG A 86 28.41 9.96 3.48
CA ARG A 86 27.46 10.93 4.05
C ARG A 86 26.43 11.45 3.05
N LYS A 87 26.77 11.49 1.75
CA LYS A 87 25.84 11.90 0.68
C LYS A 87 24.71 10.89 0.50
N GLY A 88 25.04 9.59 0.44
CA GLY A 88 24.04 8.52 0.35
C GLY A 88 23.10 8.51 1.54
N SER A 89 23.66 8.73 2.75
CA SER A 89 22.88 8.86 3.98
C SER A 89 21.82 9.95 3.91
N PHE A 90 22.18 11.15 3.42
CA PHE A 90 21.23 12.25 3.30
C PHE A 90 20.11 11.94 2.30
N ILE A 91 20.44 11.34 1.15
CA ILE A 91 19.47 10.99 0.11
C ILE A 91 18.46 9.96 0.65
N VAL A 92 18.94 8.87 1.25
CA VAL A 92 18.07 7.81 1.77
C VAL A 92 17.24 8.30 2.96
N GLN A 93 17.83 9.05 3.89
CA GLN A 93 17.07 9.62 4.99
C GLN A 93 15.99 10.59 4.50
N ALA A 94 16.30 11.45 3.52
CA ALA A 94 15.32 12.39 2.98
C ALA A 94 14.14 11.65 2.32
N THR A 95 14.40 10.62 1.51
CA THR A 95 13.32 9.85 0.87
C THR A 95 12.51 9.06 1.88
N GLN A 96 13.15 8.38 2.84
CA GLN A 96 12.46 7.63 3.88
C GLN A 96 11.62 8.54 4.78
N LEU A 97 12.16 9.68 5.24
CA LEU A 97 11.43 10.64 6.05
C LEU A 97 10.23 11.23 5.30
N THR A 98 10.40 11.49 4.00
CA THR A 98 9.30 11.97 3.15
C THR A 98 8.17 10.95 3.11
N SER A 99 8.45 9.67 2.88
CA SER A 99 7.42 8.63 2.90
C SER A 99 6.79 8.45 4.29
N CYS A 100 7.60 8.47 5.35
CA CYS A 100 7.12 8.34 6.73
C CYS A 100 6.32 9.56 7.21
N PHE A 101 6.41 10.70 6.52
CA PHE A 101 5.61 11.88 6.81
C PHE A 101 4.33 11.90 5.94
N LEU A 102 4.46 11.72 4.63
CA LEU A 102 3.35 11.87 3.69
C LEU A 102 2.32 10.74 3.77
N LEU A 103 2.74 9.48 3.96
CA LEU A 103 1.81 8.35 4.05
C LEU A 103 0.90 8.45 5.29
N PRO A 104 1.43 8.75 6.50
CA PRO A 104 0.59 9.02 7.66
C PRO A 104 -0.39 10.19 7.48
N VAL A 105 0.01 11.27 6.79
CA VAL A 105 -0.91 12.37 6.46
C VAL A 105 -2.06 11.86 5.58
N ALA A 106 -1.78 11.03 4.56
CA ALA A 106 -2.81 10.42 3.74
C ALA A 106 -3.76 9.50 4.55
N PHE A 107 -3.23 8.74 5.52
CA PHE A 107 -4.05 7.91 6.42
C PHE A 107 -4.94 8.75 7.34
N LEU A 108 -4.44 9.87 7.87
CA LEU A 108 -5.25 10.78 8.68
C LEU A 108 -6.38 11.43 7.88
N VAL A 109 -6.10 11.86 6.65
CA VAL A 109 -7.12 12.43 5.75
C VAL A 109 -8.13 11.35 5.36
N LEU A 110 -7.71 10.17 4.92
CA LEU A 110 -8.64 9.10 4.56
C LEU A 110 -9.49 8.66 5.77
N GLY A 111 -8.86 8.42 6.91
CA GLY A 111 -9.53 8.00 8.13
C GLY A 111 -10.53 9.03 8.66
N GLY A 112 -10.10 10.28 8.78
CA GLY A 112 -10.90 11.36 9.33
C GLY A 112 -11.92 11.95 8.36
N ALA A 113 -11.54 12.21 7.11
CA ALA A 113 -12.43 12.86 6.16
C ALA A 113 -13.44 11.90 5.52
N THR A 114 -13.10 10.62 5.40
CA THR A 114 -13.91 9.65 4.64
C THR A 114 -14.40 8.50 5.50
N LEU A 115 -13.51 7.83 6.26
CA LEU A 115 -13.88 6.59 6.93
C LEU A 115 -14.79 6.79 8.15
N LEU A 116 -14.32 7.54 9.15
CA LEU A 116 -15.06 7.78 10.39
C LEU A 116 -16.45 8.41 10.15
N PRO A 117 -16.61 9.46 9.31
CA PRO A 117 -17.93 10.04 9.05
C PRO A 117 -18.91 9.03 8.46
N ALA A 118 -18.46 8.13 7.60
CA ALA A 118 -19.32 7.12 6.98
C ALA A 118 -19.60 5.92 7.89
N ILE A 119 -18.71 5.58 8.83
CA ILE A 119 -18.96 4.56 9.86
C ILE A 119 -20.05 5.05 10.83
N PHE A 120 -19.99 6.33 11.23
CA PHE A 120 -20.93 6.97 12.15
C PHE A 120 -22.05 7.74 11.43
N ASP A 121 -22.32 7.41 10.17
CA ASP A 121 -23.34 8.06 9.35
C ASP A 121 -24.71 7.97 10.04
N GLY A 122 -25.39 9.11 10.18
CA GLY A 122 -26.66 9.25 10.90
C GLY A 122 -26.61 9.23 12.43
N ALA A 123 -25.44 9.01 13.05
CA ALA A 123 -25.28 9.01 14.52
C ALA A 123 -24.65 10.29 15.05
N ILE A 124 -23.59 10.78 14.40
CA ILE A 124 -22.79 11.91 14.88
C ILE A 124 -22.48 12.87 13.73
N GLY A 125 -22.99 14.10 13.80
CA GLY A 125 -22.66 15.17 12.85
C GLY A 125 -21.51 16.03 13.38
N MET A 126 -20.31 15.87 12.82
CA MET A 126 -19.14 16.71 13.11
C MET A 126 -18.51 17.22 11.82
N SER A 127 -17.79 18.33 11.90
CA SER A 127 -17.02 18.85 10.75
C SER A 127 -15.88 17.90 10.38
N THR A 128 -15.49 17.90 9.11
CA THR A 128 -14.37 17.09 8.58
C THR A 128 -13.08 17.28 9.38
N THR A 129 -12.77 18.52 9.77
CA THR A 129 -11.57 18.84 10.58
C THR A 129 -11.62 18.16 11.95
N LEU A 130 -12.78 18.16 12.61
CA LEU A 130 -12.93 17.50 13.91
C LEU A 130 -12.77 15.98 13.78
N TRP A 131 -13.29 15.37 12.71
CA TRP A 131 -13.09 13.95 12.47
C TRP A 131 -11.61 13.58 12.23
N ILE A 132 -10.84 14.44 11.54
CA ILE A 132 -9.39 14.25 11.39
C ILE A 132 -8.68 14.33 12.75
N VAL A 133 -9.08 15.28 13.61
CA VAL A 133 -8.54 15.36 14.98
C VAL A 133 -8.89 14.11 15.78
N VAL A 134 -10.12 13.61 15.70
CA VAL A 134 -10.54 12.36 16.35
C VAL A 134 -9.71 11.18 15.85
N MET A 135 -9.50 11.09 14.53
CA MET A 135 -8.64 10.06 13.93
C MET A 135 -7.22 10.12 14.50
N ALA A 136 -6.62 11.30 14.59
CA ALA A 136 -5.29 11.48 15.18
C ALA A 136 -5.25 11.03 16.66
N VAL A 137 -6.27 11.37 17.45
CA VAL A 137 -6.37 10.95 18.87
C VAL A 137 -6.51 9.43 18.99
N ILE A 138 -7.26 8.77 18.11
CA ILE A 138 -7.40 7.30 18.11
C ILE A 138 -6.08 6.61 17.73
N LEU A 139 -5.34 7.15 16.78
CA LEU A 139 -4.07 6.57 16.33
C LEU A 139 -2.89 6.82 17.28
N LEU A 140 -2.95 7.88 18.10
CA LEU A 140 -1.90 8.25 19.04
C LEU A 140 -1.50 7.14 20.02
N PRO A 141 -2.41 6.40 20.71
CA PRO A 141 -2.01 5.27 21.54
C PRO A 141 -1.38 4.13 20.74
N ILE A 142 -1.81 3.93 19.48
CA ILE A 142 -1.36 2.82 18.63
C ILE A 142 0.11 3.00 18.24
N ILE A 143 0.56 4.22 17.94
CA ILE A 143 1.98 4.48 17.60
C ILE A 143 2.94 4.24 18.77
N TYR A 144 2.49 4.25 20.01
CA TYR A 144 3.35 3.91 21.15
C TYR A 144 3.61 2.40 21.27
N ILE A 145 2.80 1.57 20.62
CA ILE A 145 2.97 0.11 20.65
C ILE A 145 3.99 -0.30 19.59
N ARG A 146 5.27 -0.22 19.96
CA ARG A 146 6.41 -0.50 19.07
C ARG A 146 6.49 -1.95 18.55
N VAL A 147 5.75 -2.89 19.17
CA VAL A 147 5.80 -4.33 18.85
C VAL A 147 4.67 -4.76 17.88
N LEU A 148 3.77 -3.85 17.48
CA LEU A 148 2.64 -4.19 16.58
C LEU A 148 3.12 -4.82 15.25
N HIS A 149 4.26 -4.36 14.74
CA HIS A 149 4.85 -4.87 13.50
C HIS A 149 5.43 -6.29 13.60
N GLU A 150 5.69 -6.79 14.82
CA GLU A 150 6.15 -8.17 15.08
C GLU A 150 4.98 -9.12 15.35
N ALA A 151 3.81 -8.57 15.69
CA ALA A 151 2.62 -9.36 15.97
C ALA A 151 2.01 -9.88 14.66
N TYR A 152 2.31 -11.13 14.31
CA TYR A 152 1.80 -11.79 13.10
C TYR A 152 0.27 -11.69 12.96
N ILE A 153 -0.47 -11.71 14.08
CA ILE A 153 -1.94 -11.57 14.09
C ILE A 153 -2.35 -10.20 13.55
N VAL A 154 -1.64 -9.14 13.95
CA VAL A 154 -1.92 -7.76 13.53
C VAL A 154 -1.70 -7.63 12.02
N LEU A 155 -0.56 -8.11 11.51
CA LEU A 155 -0.25 -8.06 10.08
C LEU A 155 -1.25 -8.85 9.23
N ILE A 156 -1.62 -10.07 9.66
CA ILE A 156 -2.64 -10.87 8.98
C ILE A 156 -3.99 -10.15 9.01
N SER A 157 -4.37 -9.57 10.16
CA SER A 157 -5.63 -8.85 10.27
C SER A 157 -5.66 -7.60 9.40
N GLY A 158 -4.56 -6.86 9.29
CA GLY A 158 -4.45 -5.68 8.43
C GLY A 158 -4.54 -6.06 6.94
N ALA A 159 -3.84 -7.10 6.51
CA ALA A 159 -3.92 -7.59 5.12
C ALA A 159 -5.32 -8.14 4.79
N ALA A 160 -5.92 -8.92 5.70
CA ALA A 160 -7.26 -9.45 5.52
C ALA A 160 -8.31 -8.32 5.46
N ALA A 161 -8.14 -7.27 6.26
CA ALA A 161 -9.05 -6.15 6.27
C ALA A 161 -9.00 -5.31 5.00
N THR A 162 -7.82 -5.12 4.38
CA THR A 162 -7.72 -4.54 3.04
C THR A 162 -8.47 -5.39 2.02
N PHE A 163 -8.22 -6.70 2.02
CA PHE A 163 -8.87 -7.59 1.06
C PHE A 163 -10.40 -7.57 1.19
N VAL A 164 -10.92 -7.63 2.42
CA VAL A 164 -12.36 -7.53 2.70
C VAL A 164 -12.92 -6.18 2.25
N ALA A 165 -12.25 -5.08 2.56
CA ALA A 165 -12.69 -3.75 2.17
C ALA A 165 -12.74 -3.60 0.64
N ASP A 166 -11.70 -4.02 -0.07
CA ASP A 166 -11.58 -3.87 -1.52
C ASP A 166 -12.60 -4.75 -2.27
N VAL A 167 -12.82 -5.99 -1.82
CA VAL A 167 -13.82 -6.89 -2.39
C VAL A 167 -15.22 -6.34 -2.18
N LEU A 168 -15.56 -5.91 -0.95
CA LEU A 168 -16.86 -5.33 -0.66
C LEU A 168 -17.08 -4.03 -1.45
N ALA A 169 -16.05 -3.19 -1.55
CA ALA A 169 -16.11 -1.95 -2.31
C ALA A 169 -16.36 -2.23 -3.79
N THR A 170 -15.64 -3.18 -4.39
CA THR A 170 -15.82 -3.55 -5.79
C THR A 170 -17.23 -4.11 -6.02
N VAL A 171 -17.66 -5.09 -5.23
CA VAL A 171 -18.98 -5.72 -5.40
C VAL A 171 -20.11 -4.70 -5.24
N ASP A 172 -20.05 -3.87 -4.19
CA ASP A 172 -21.10 -2.88 -3.95
C ASP A 172 -21.11 -1.78 -5.01
N ALA A 173 -19.93 -1.32 -5.46
CA ALA A 173 -19.79 -0.33 -6.53
C ALA A 173 -20.42 -0.81 -7.84
N TYR A 174 -20.14 -2.06 -8.24
CA TYR A 174 -20.77 -2.69 -9.42
C TYR A 174 -22.29 -2.82 -9.29
N VAL A 175 -22.78 -3.23 -8.10
CA VAL A 175 -24.22 -3.37 -7.87
C VAL A 175 -24.93 -2.02 -7.84
N ALA A 176 -24.27 -0.98 -7.32
CA ALA A 176 -24.84 0.36 -7.17
C ALA A 176 -24.98 1.11 -8.50
N HIS A 177 -24.00 0.96 -9.40
CA HIS A 177 -23.96 1.66 -10.70
C HIS A 177 -24.46 0.79 -11.86
N GLY A 178 -24.73 -0.50 -11.63
CA GLY A 178 -25.44 -1.37 -12.57
C GLY A 178 -24.73 -1.52 -13.93
N ASP A 179 -25.48 -1.31 -15.02
CA ASP A 179 -24.97 -1.38 -16.40
C ASP A 179 -24.69 0.02 -16.98
N GLU A 180 -24.42 1.03 -16.14
CA GLU A 180 -24.02 2.34 -16.62
C GLU A 180 -22.78 2.23 -17.52
N LEU A 181 -22.93 2.72 -18.75
CA LEU A 181 -21.85 2.71 -19.73
C LEU A 181 -21.04 3.99 -19.57
N TYR A 182 -19.80 3.82 -19.12
CA TYR A 182 -18.84 4.89 -19.03
C TYR A 182 -17.95 4.92 -20.27
N GLU A 183 -17.64 6.12 -20.75
CA GLU A 183 -16.76 6.29 -21.89
C GLU A 183 -15.32 5.86 -21.53
N PRO A 184 -14.59 5.22 -22.46
CA PRO A 184 -13.17 4.99 -22.28
C PRO A 184 -12.43 6.33 -22.11
N THR A 185 -11.37 6.35 -21.30
CA THR A 185 -10.47 7.51 -21.22
C THR A 185 -9.96 7.88 -22.60
N ASP A 186 -10.30 9.10 -23.04
CA ASP A 186 -9.77 9.72 -24.24
C ASP A 186 -8.75 10.83 -23.89
N ASN A 187 -8.12 11.42 -24.92
CA ASN A 187 -7.27 12.62 -24.78
C ASN A 187 -6.20 12.57 -23.68
N VAL A 188 -5.48 11.45 -23.58
CA VAL A 188 -4.42 11.26 -22.59
C VAL A 188 -3.28 12.26 -22.81
N GLY A 189 -3.12 13.20 -21.88
CA GLY A 189 -2.04 14.17 -21.87
C GLY A 189 -0.73 13.60 -21.32
N PHE A 190 0.39 14.25 -21.64
CA PHE A 190 1.70 13.87 -21.14
C PHE A 190 1.78 13.89 -19.60
N THR A 191 1.17 14.89 -18.97
CA THR A 191 1.10 15.00 -17.50
C THR A 191 0.35 13.84 -16.88
N ASN A 192 -0.75 13.39 -17.49
CA ASN A 192 -1.52 12.25 -16.99
C ASN A 192 -0.68 10.97 -16.95
N VAL A 193 0.18 10.75 -17.96
CA VAL A 193 1.10 9.61 -18.00
C VAL A 193 2.13 9.70 -16.87
N LEU A 194 2.68 10.89 -16.61
CA LEU A 194 3.64 11.10 -15.52
C LEU A 194 3.00 10.92 -14.14
N ASP A 195 1.80 11.46 -13.93
CA ASP A 195 1.05 11.34 -12.68
C ASP A 195 0.67 9.89 -12.41
N THR A 196 0.27 9.15 -13.45
CA THR A 196 0.00 7.71 -13.38
C THR A 196 1.24 6.93 -12.98
N PHE A 197 2.39 7.22 -13.58
CA PHE A 197 3.66 6.58 -13.23
C PHE A 197 4.04 6.85 -11.77
N GLY A 198 3.92 8.11 -11.31
CA GLY A 198 4.18 8.49 -9.92
C GLY A 198 3.24 7.83 -8.93
N SER A 199 1.96 7.70 -9.28
CA SER A 199 0.94 7.05 -8.45
C SER A 199 1.23 5.55 -8.28
N PHE A 200 1.62 4.86 -9.36
CA PHE A 200 2.08 3.47 -9.25
C PHE A 200 3.36 3.36 -8.43
N ALA A 201 4.35 4.24 -8.64
CA ALA A 201 5.59 4.22 -7.89
C ALA A 201 5.36 4.37 -6.37
N LEU A 202 4.43 5.25 -5.97
CA LEU A 202 4.01 5.39 -4.58
C LEU A 202 3.30 4.13 -4.06
N ALA A 203 2.40 3.56 -4.86
CA ALA A 203 1.66 2.35 -4.48
C ALA A 203 2.58 1.15 -4.22
N TYR A 204 3.70 1.03 -4.93
CA TYR A 204 4.66 -0.08 -4.78
C TYR A 204 5.72 0.11 -3.67
N GLY A 205 5.63 1.15 -2.83
CA GLY A 205 6.67 1.59 -1.89
C GLY A 205 7.08 0.61 -0.77
N ALA A 206 7.68 -0.54 -1.11
CA ALA A 206 8.08 -1.59 -0.17
C ALA A 206 9.46 -1.37 0.48
N ALA A 207 10.30 -0.49 -0.08
CA ALA A 207 11.70 -0.34 0.34
C ALA A 207 11.88 0.04 1.82
N LEU A 208 10.89 0.69 2.43
CA LEU A 208 10.89 1.10 3.84
C LEU A 208 10.94 -0.10 4.80
N ILE A 209 10.29 -1.21 4.45
CA ILE A 209 10.11 -2.36 5.34
C ILE A 209 11.10 -3.50 5.05
N VAL A 210 11.77 -3.49 3.89
CA VAL A 210 12.71 -4.55 3.49
C VAL A 210 13.82 -4.79 4.52
N PRO A 211 14.53 -3.76 5.05
CA PRO A 211 15.60 -3.98 6.02
C PRO A 211 15.13 -4.75 7.26
N GLN A 212 13.95 -4.38 7.77
CA GLN A 212 13.36 -5.00 8.96
C GLN A 212 12.97 -6.46 8.71
N LEU A 213 12.30 -6.71 7.58
CA LEU A 213 11.92 -8.06 7.20
C LEU A 213 13.15 -8.96 7.00
N GLN A 214 14.20 -8.40 6.39
CA GLN A 214 15.46 -9.11 6.16
C GLN A 214 16.15 -9.52 7.46
N HIS A 215 16.13 -8.66 8.48
CA HIS A 215 16.79 -8.93 9.77
C HIS A 215 16.05 -9.99 10.59
N HIS A 216 14.71 -9.99 10.55
CA HIS A 216 13.88 -10.94 11.30
C HIS A 216 13.67 -12.28 10.60
N HIS A 217 14.02 -12.42 9.32
CA HIS A 217 13.84 -13.67 8.60
C HIS A 217 14.84 -14.74 9.10
N PRO A 218 14.39 -15.90 9.60
CA PRO A 218 15.32 -16.92 10.14
C PRO A 218 16.23 -17.55 9.09
N GLN A 219 15.83 -17.49 7.81
CA GLN A 219 16.65 -17.91 6.67
C GLN A 219 16.80 -16.77 5.67
N PRO A 220 17.64 -15.74 5.95
CA PRO A 220 17.71 -14.52 5.15
C PRO A 220 17.94 -14.75 3.65
N GLU A 221 18.62 -15.83 3.29
CA GLU A 221 18.93 -16.17 1.89
C GLU A 221 17.68 -16.47 1.04
N LYS A 222 16.55 -16.83 1.66
CA LYS A 222 15.27 -17.04 0.98
C LYS A 222 14.47 -15.75 0.76
N MET A 223 14.86 -14.68 1.45
CA MET A 223 14.16 -13.39 1.43
C MET A 223 13.97 -12.82 0.01
N PRO A 224 14.98 -12.84 -0.91
CA PRO A 224 14.78 -12.40 -2.29
C PRO A 224 13.63 -13.10 -3.01
N THR A 225 13.50 -14.42 -2.83
CA THR A 225 12.43 -15.22 -3.46
C THR A 225 11.07 -14.89 -2.84
N ALA A 226 10.99 -14.74 -1.51
CA ALA A 226 9.77 -14.32 -0.83
C ALA A 226 9.30 -12.92 -1.27
N LEU A 227 10.24 -11.98 -1.44
CA LEU A 227 9.97 -10.63 -1.96
C LEU A 227 9.41 -10.68 -3.38
N VAL A 228 9.96 -11.51 -4.29
CA VAL A 228 9.42 -11.68 -5.64
C VAL A 228 7.97 -12.17 -5.60
N TYR A 229 7.68 -13.22 -4.82
CA TYR A 229 6.31 -13.74 -4.70
C TYR A 229 5.36 -12.70 -4.12
N GLY A 230 5.78 -11.96 -3.09
CA GLY A 230 4.99 -10.90 -2.48
C GLY A 230 4.68 -9.77 -3.46
N MET A 231 5.68 -9.28 -4.18
CA MET A 231 5.50 -8.21 -5.17
C MET A 231 4.61 -8.68 -6.32
N LEU A 232 4.76 -9.90 -6.83
CA LEU A 232 3.89 -10.45 -7.87
C LEU A 232 2.43 -10.62 -7.39
N LEU A 233 2.22 -11.03 -6.13
CA LEU A 233 0.89 -11.12 -5.54
C LEU A 233 0.24 -9.74 -5.44
N ILE A 234 0.98 -8.73 -4.97
CA ILE A 234 0.53 -7.33 -4.91
C ILE A 234 0.17 -6.83 -6.32
N SER A 235 1.04 -7.06 -7.30
CA SER A 235 0.79 -6.71 -8.70
C SER A 235 -0.48 -7.37 -9.23
N GLY A 236 -0.65 -8.67 -8.99
CA GLY A 236 -1.86 -9.40 -9.39
C GLY A 236 -3.13 -8.81 -8.78
N PHE A 237 -3.07 -8.42 -7.51
CA PHE A 237 -4.17 -7.77 -6.82
C PHE A 237 -4.49 -6.38 -7.41
N TYR A 238 -3.46 -5.55 -7.62
CA TYR A 238 -3.58 -4.22 -8.19
C TYR A 238 -4.15 -4.20 -9.60
N VAL A 239 -3.63 -5.04 -10.49
CA VAL A 239 -4.13 -5.11 -11.87
C VAL A 239 -5.56 -5.66 -11.90
N THR A 240 -5.93 -6.56 -10.99
CA THR A 240 -7.30 -7.07 -10.90
C THR A 240 -8.27 -5.97 -10.51
N LEU A 241 -7.99 -5.23 -9.43
CA LEU A 241 -8.84 -4.11 -9.00
C LEU A 241 -8.87 -2.98 -10.02
N GLY A 242 -7.71 -2.63 -10.59
CA GLY A 242 -7.60 -1.62 -11.64
C GLY A 242 -8.38 -1.99 -12.89
N ALA A 243 -8.24 -3.23 -13.37
CA ALA A 243 -8.95 -3.71 -14.57
C ALA A 243 -10.46 -3.80 -14.34
N LEU A 244 -10.91 -4.35 -13.20
CA LEU A 244 -12.34 -4.41 -12.87
C LEU A 244 -12.91 -2.99 -12.74
N GLY A 245 -12.32 -2.16 -11.89
CA GLY A 245 -12.80 -0.80 -11.68
C GLY A 245 -12.80 0.05 -12.94
N TYR A 246 -11.73 0.00 -13.75
CA TYR A 246 -11.67 0.73 -15.02
C TYR A 246 -12.65 0.18 -16.07
N ALA A 247 -12.82 -1.14 -16.15
CA ALA A 247 -13.79 -1.74 -17.08
C ALA A 247 -15.22 -1.33 -16.74
N HIS A 248 -15.51 -1.07 -15.47
CA HIS A 248 -16.83 -0.62 -15.04
C HIS A 248 -16.99 0.89 -15.15
N PHE A 249 -16.06 1.70 -14.64
CA PHE A 249 -16.22 3.15 -14.51
C PHE A 249 -15.54 3.97 -15.62
N GLY A 250 -14.71 3.36 -16.47
CA GLY A 250 -13.98 4.07 -17.53
C GLY A 250 -13.29 5.34 -17.02
N CYS A 251 -13.50 6.45 -17.73
CA CYS A 251 -12.97 7.77 -17.38
C CYS A 251 -13.52 8.35 -16.05
N ALA A 252 -14.65 7.87 -15.56
CA ALA A 252 -15.29 8.31 -14.32
C ALA A 252 -14.85 7.51 -13.09
N SER A 253 -13.78 6.72 -13.19
CA SER A 253 -13.27 5.91 -12.09
C SER A 253 -13.02 6.75 -10.83
N PRO A 254 -13.59 6.36 -9.68
CA PRO A 254 -13.43 7.12 -8.44
C PRO A 254 -11.98 7.06 -7.96
N ASN A 255 -11.45 8.18 -7.46
CA ASN A 255 -10.11 8.24 -6.86
C ASN A 255 -9.92 7.32 -5.65
N ASN A 256 -11.02 6.84 -5.07
CA ASN A 256 -11.05 5.80 -4.06
C ASN A 256 -12.33 4.97 -4.23
N LEU A 257 -12.19 3.67 -4.43
CA LEU A 257 -13.30 2.76 -4.69
C LEU A 257 -14.38 2.75 -3.58
N LEU A 258 -14.02 3.03 -2.32
CA LEU A 258 -14.99 3.14 -1.22
C LEU A 258 -16.03 4.25 -1.46
N LEU A 259 -15.68 5.28 -2.23
CA LEU A 259 -16.57 6.41 -2.53
C LEU A 259 -17.65 6.06 -3.56
N ALA A 260 -17.44 5.00 -4.36
CA ALA A 260 -18.45 4.50 -5.30
C ALA A 260 -19.40 3.47 -4.67
N MET A 261 -19.33 3.24 -3.36
CA MET A 261 -20.28 2.37 -2.68
C MET A 261 -21.62 3.08 -2.45
N SER A 262 -22.70 2.31 -2.48
CA SER A 262 -24.04 2.81 -2.15
C SER A 262 -24.16 3.20 -0.68
N HIS A 263 -24.77 4.35 -0.43
CA HIS A 263 -24.95 4.89 0.91
C HIS A 263 -25.91 4.06 1.78
N THR A 264 -26.76 3.22 1.18
CA THR A 264 -27.85 2.53 1.88
C THR A 264 -27.49 1.11 2.32
N THR A 265 -26.35 0.56 1.89
CA THR A 265 -26.02 -0.85 2.14
C THR A 265 -25.25 -1.04 3.45
N SER A 266 -25.52 -2.15 4.14
CA SER A 266 -24.74 -2.55 5.31
C SER A 266 -23.29 -2.89 4.97
N ARG A 267 -23.05 -3.33 3.72
CA ARG A 267 -21.73 -3.64 3.16
C ARG A 267 -20.79 -2.44 3.23
N ARG A 268 -21.30 -1.22 2.98
CA ARG A 268 -20.53 0.02 3.07
C ARG A 268 -19.89 0.19 4.44
N ARG A 269 -20.67 0.09 5.52
CA ARG A 269 -20.11 0.25 6.89
C ARG A 269 -19.05 -0.80 7.22
N VAL A 270 -19.24 -2.05 6.78
CA VAL A 270 -18.24 -3.11 6.98
C VAL A 270 -16.96 -2.81 6.22
N ALA A 271 -17.05 -2.45 4.93
CA ALA A 271 -15.87 -2.12 4.12
C ALA A 271 -15.09 -0.94 4.71
N TYR A 272 -15.79 0.10 5.15
CA TYR A 272 -15.17 1.27 5.76
C TYR A 272 -14.52 0.95 7.11
N ALA A 273 -15.17 0.13 7.96
CA ALA A 273 -14.60 -0.33 9.22
C ALA A 273 -13.38 -1.24 9.02
N SER A 274 -13.41 -2.13 8.02
CA SER A 274 -12.27 -2.96 7.63
C SER A 274 -11.10 -2.09 7.15
N MET A 275 -11.34 -1.11 6.27
CA MET A 275 -10.27 -0.21 5.83
C MET A 275 -9.74 0.64 6.99
N PHE A 276 -10.60 1.08 7.92
CA PHE A 276 -10.18 1.79 9.13
C PHE A 276 -9.24 0.95 10.00
N LEU A 277 -9.56 -0.33 10.17
CA LEU A 277 -8.71 -1.28 10.89
C LEU A 277 -7.36 -1.46 10.19
N HIS A 278 -7.36 -1.62 8.87
CA HIS A 278 -6.13 -1.71 8.07
C HIS A 278 -5.23 -0.48 8.24
N ILE A 279 -5.75 0.73 8.00
CA ILE A 279 -4.93 1.95 8.07
C ILE A 279 -4.41 2.21 9.48
N SER A 280 -5.15 1.81 10.52
CA SER A 280 -4.70 1.94 11.90
C SER A 280 -3.45 1.10 12.18
N MET A 281 -3.39 -0.10 11.59
CA MET A 281 -2.22 -0.98 11.68
C MET A 281 -1.07 -0.48 10.81
N ALA A 282 -1.36 -0.13 9.56
CA ALA A 282 -0.36 0.40 8.63
C ALA A 282 0.30 1.69 9.17
N PHE A 283 -0.47 2.58 9.78
CA PHE A 283 0.02 3.81 10.41
C PHE A 283 1.06 3.52 11.52
N ALA A 284 0.79 2.51 12.36
CA ALA A 284 1.69 2.13 13.44
C ALA A 284 3.01 1.54 12.93
N VAL A 285 2.96 0.75 11.86
CA VAL A 285 4.13 0.14 11.22
C VAL A 285 4.98 1.21 10.53
N LEU A 286 4.37 2.14 9.79
CA LEU A 286 5.09 3.17 9.04
C LEU A 286 5.72 4.27 9.91
N LEU A 287 5.14 4.59 11.08
CA LEU A 287 5.70 5.62 11.98
C LEU A 287 6.72 5.07 12.98
N ASN A 288 6.85 3.76 13.09
CA ASN A 288 7.96 3.13 13.82
C ASN A 288 8.83 2.26 12.89
N PRO A 289 9.45 2.86 11.83
CA PRO A 289 10.42 2.14 11.03
C PRO A 289 11.74 2.11 11.82
N PHE A 290 11.98 1.04 12.58
CA PHE A 290 13.30 0.66 13.07
C PHE A 290 14.36 0.69 11.96
#